data_AF-A0AB34JXY0-F1
#
_entry.id   AF-A0AB34JXY0-F1
#
_cell.length_a   1.000
_cell.length_b   1.000
_cell.length_c   1.000
_cell.angle_alpha   90.00
_cell.angle_beta   90.00
_cell.angle_gamma   90.00
#
_symmetry.space_group_name_H-M   'P 1'
#
loop_
_entity.id
_entity.type
_entity.pdbx_description
1 polymer ?
#
loop_
_entity_poly.entity_id
_entity_poly.type
_entity_poly.pdbx_seq_one_letter_code
_entity_poly.pdbx_strand_id
1 'polypeptide(L)'
;MEGSDEAAGTQPRWLRCFEAAEPAEDIVRAWLLELGPQGLADAKLDPHAARSALRAAIVDAREQSEAVRKDAASGWKLTATIIRAMDDAMGIGPLKPSALFGPKGVDLHAPRQIVKAEGRTGTVGLFWSSVQGAARVDLLLANGITHRLNVAAECERSLPEAAELVTKTVPMKDLQHEQLGEEAEAATVWVEQLRECMELLRGWKASAAASGTTINVNVNCQMGKNRSGAVIAAWLCLEHGWELIPAVEHLRQVSTLALGNPHLNVALAHVVGKDDVDIPLNPADEGGSWVTFSPPGSPKQMRTPKEEDLPTDSLADGAARRLHELNLGEREELAAEEEDGLADLADLLDEL
;
A
#
# COMPACT_ATOMS: atom_id res chain seq x y z
N MET A 1 12.25 -51.49 -18.79
CA MET A 1 12.01 -50.49 -17.74
C MET A 1 13.38 -49.99 -17.32
N GLU A 2 13.92 -49.05 -18.08
CA GLU A 2 15.13 -48.32 -17.70
C GLU A 2 14.68 -47.29 -16.65
N GLY A 3 15.10 -47.49 -15.41
CA GLY A 3 14.88 -46.52 -14.35
C GLY A 3 15.74 -45.30 -14.64
N SER A 4 15.09 -44.19 -14.99
CA SER A 4 15.73 -42.89 -14.89
C SER A 4 16.02 -42.66 -13.41
N ASP A 5 17.27 -42.92 -13.00
CA ASP A 5 17.83 -42.35 -11.78
C ASP A 5 17.64 -40.84 -11.90
N GLU A 6 16.56 -40.37 -11.28
CA GLU A 6 16.25 -38.98 -11.07
C GLU A 6 17.48 -38.39 -10.39
N ALA A 7 18.31 -37.70 -11.17
CA ALA A 7 19.49 -37.04 -10.67
C ALA A 7 19.01 -36.09 -9.58
N ALA A 8 19.18 -36.51 -8.32
CA ALA A 8 18.95 -35.68 -7.15
C ALA A 8 19.86 -34.46 -7.32
N GLY A 9 19.29 -33.41 -7.92
CA GLY A 9 20.01 -32.23 -8.33
C GLY A 9 20.76 -31.72 -7.12
N THR A 10 22.09 -31.72 -7.20
CA THR A 10 22.89 -31.28 -6.07
C THR A 10 22.49 -29.85 -5.76
N GLN A 11 21.98 -29.63 -4.54
CA GLN A 11 21.47 -28.33 -4.12
C GLN A 11 22.53 -27.23 -4.35
N PRO A 12 22.16 -26.08 -4.95
CA PRO A 12 23.08 -24.98 -5.17
C PRO A 12 23.79 -24.59 -3.87
N ARG A 13 25.09 -24.29 -3.97
CA ARG A 13 25.93 -23.91 -2.84
C ARG A 13 25.42 -22.64 -2.16
N TRP A 14 24.96 -21.66 -2.93
CA TRP A 14 24.41 -20.43 -2.34
C TRP A 14 23.18 -20.72 -1.47
N LEU A 15 22.34 -21.67 -1.87
CA LEU A 15 21.15 -22.06 -1.11
C LEU A 15 21.53 -22.80 0.17
N ARG A 16 22.56 -23.66 0.13
CA ARG A 16 23.13 -24.26 1.35
C ARG A 16 23.68 -23.22 2.32
N CYS A 17 24.37 -22.19 1.81
CA CYS A 17 24.82 -21.06 2.64
C CYS A 17 23.64 -20.27 3.22
N PHE A 18 22.57 -20.07 2.44
CA PHE A 18 21.34 -19.43 2.90
C PHE A 18 20.68 -20.23 4.04
N GLU A 19 20.54 -21.54 3.88
CA GLU A 19 19.95 -22.44 4.87
C GLU A 19 20.76 -22.53 6.17
N ALA A 20 22.08 -22.43 6.06
CA ALA A 20 22.98 -22.35 7.21
C ALA A 20 23.02 -20.96 7.86
N ALA A 21 22.27 -19.98 7.34
CA ALA A 21 22.28 -18.58 7.79
C ALA A 21 23.69 -17.96 7.82
N GLU A 22 24.51 -18.32 6.83
CA GLU A 22 25.85 -17.76 6.65
C GLU A 22 25.80 -16.24 6.41
N PRO A 23 26.91 -15.51 6.58
CA PRO A 23 26.99 -14.10 6.24
C PRO A 23 26.52 -13.81 4.81
N ALA A 24 25.78 -12.72 4.63
CA ALA A 24 25.22 -12.32 3.33
C ALA A 24 26.28 -12.24 2.21
N GLU A 25 27.48 -11.76 2.55
CA GLU A 25 28.62 -11.70 1.63
C GLU A 25 29.06 -13.08 1.11
N ASP A 26 28.98 -14.10 1.94
CA ASP A 26 29.35 -15.46 1.59
C ASP A 26 28.28 -16.13 0.72
N ILE A 27 27.00 -15.83 0.97
CA ILE A 27 25.88 -16.26 0.12
C ILE A 27 26.01 -15.64 -1.28
N VAL A 28 26.25 -14.33 -1.37
CA VAL A 28 26.48 -13.62 -2.63
C VAL A 28 27.70 -14.19 -3.36
N ARG A 29 28.81 -14.41 -2.65
CA ARG A 29 30.03 -15.00 -3.23
C ARG A 29 29.76 -16.39 -3.79
N ALA A 30 29.02 -17.23 -3.05
CA ALA A 30 28.67 -18.56 -3.51
C ALA A 30 27.83 -18.50 -4.80
N TRP A 31 26.84 -17.60 -4.86
CA TRP A 31 26.01 -17.42 -6.06
C TRP A 31 26.83 -16.95 -7.27
N LEU A 32 27.69 -15.94 -7.08
CA LEU A 32 28.55 -15.42 -8.15
C LEU A 32 29.55 -16.44 -8.68
N LEU A 33 30.06 -17.33 -7.82
CA LEU A 33 30.95 -18.42 -8.24
C LEU A 33 30.22 -19.44 -9.12
N GLU A 34 28.93 -19.68 -8.88
CA GLU A 34 28.12 -20.64 -9.63
C GLU A 34 27.71 -20.14 -11.02
N LEU A 35 27.67 -18.82 -11.24
CA LEU A 35 27.49 -18.24 -12.57
C LEU A 35 28.63 -18.59 -13.54
N GLY A 36 29.79 -19.00 -13.01
CA GLY A 36 31.01 -19.22 -13.78
C GLY A 36 31.62 -17.93 -14.34
N PRO A 37 32.72 -18.02 -15.11
CA PRO A 37 33.46 -16.85 -15.59
C PRO A 37 32.64 -15.92 -16.49
N GLN A 38 31.83 -16.49 -17.39
CA GLN A 38 31.02 -15.71 -18.31
C GLN A 38 29.86 -15.01 -17.59
N GLY A 39 29.10 -15.74 -16.77
CA GLY A 39 27.99 -15.13 -16.04
C GLY A 39 28.45 -14.08 -15.03
N LEU A 40 29.64 -14.22 -14.43
CA LEU A 40 30.26 -13.16 -13.64
C LEU A 40 30.64 -11.93 -14.47
N ALA A 41 31.11 -12.12 -15.71
CA ALA A 41 31.39 -10.99 -16.62
C ALA A 41 30.10 -10.27 -17.02
N ASP A 42 29.04 -11.02 -17.33
CA ASP A 42 27.72 -10.46 -17.66
C ASP A 42 27.12 -9.72 -16.46
N ALA A 43 27.25 -10.28 -15.25
CA ALA A 43 26.79 -9.65 -14.02
C ALA A 43 27.51 -8.32 -13.72
N LYS A 44 28.78 -8.20 -14.10
CA LYS A 44 29.53 -6.93 -13.99
C LYS A 44 29.12 -5.93 -15.08
N LEU A 45 28.69 -6.40 -16.24
CA LEU A 45 28.22 -5.54 -17.32
C LEU A 45 26.84 -4.95 -17.01
N ASP A 46 25.96 -5.73 -16.37
CA ASP A 46 24.65 -5.30 -15.90
C ASP A 46 24.39 -5.74 -14.44
N PRO A 47 24.89 -4.96 -13.47
CA PRO A 47 24.69 -5.24 -12.04
C PRO A 47 23.22 -5.31 -11.62
N HIS A 48 22.33 -4.54 -12.26
CA HIS A 48 20.91 -4.51 -11.94
C HIS A 48 20.20 -5.78 -12.40
N ALA A 49 20.53 -6.29 -13.59
CA ALA A 49 20.05 -7.59 -14.05
C ALA A 49 20.54 -8.73 -13.16
N ALA A 50 21.82 -8.73 -12.76
CA ALA A 50 22.37 -9.74 -11.87
C ALA A 50 21.70 -9.74 -10.49
N ARG A 51 21.49 -8.56 -9.92
CA ARG A 51 20.73 -8.36 -8.67
C ARG A 51 19.31 -8.94 -8.77
N SER A 52 18.64 -8.71 -9.90
CA SER A 52 17.29 -9.22 -10.17
C SER A 52 17.30 -10.76 -10.33
N ALA A 53 18.32 -11.32 -10.98
CA ALA A 53 18.49 -12.77 -11.13
C ALA A 53 18.75 -13.48 -9.80
N LEU A 54 19.61 -12.94 -8.93
CA LEU A 54 19.83 -13.47 -7.58
C LEU A 54 18.54 -13.48 -6.77
N ARG A 55 17.77 -12.39 -6.85
CA ARG A 55 16.47 -12.28 -6.20
C ARG A 55 15.49 -13.33 -6.69
N ALA A 56 15.35 -13.49 -8.00
CA ALA A 56 14.48 -14.51 -8.59
C ALA A 56 14.88 -15.91 -8.11
N ALA A 57 16.18 -16.23 -8.12
CA ALA A 57 16.68 -17.51 -7.63
C ALA A 57 16.31 -17.79 -6.15
N ILE A 58 16.37 -16.77 -5.28
CA ILE A 58 15.93 -16.90 -3.88
C ILE A 58 14.42 -17.17 -3.80
N VAL A 59 13.61 -16.42 -4.55
CA VAL A 59 12.15 -16.58 -4.55
C VAL A 59 11.74 -17.95 -5.11
N ASP A 60 12.35 -18.40 -6.20
CA ASP A 60 12.09 -19.70 -6.81
C ASP A 60 12.45 -20.88 -5.87
N ALA A 61 13.46 -20.69 -5.01
CA ALA A 61 13.84 -21.66 -4.00
C ALA A 61 12.87 -21.77 -2.81
N ARG A 62 11.86 -20.88 -2.72
CA ARG A 62 10.92 -20.83 -1.59
C ARG A 62 10.20 -22.15 -1.35
N GLU A 63 9.72 -22.81 -2.41
CA GLU A 63 8.97 -24.06 -2.24
C GLU A 63 9.86 -25.23 -1.77
N GLN A 64 11.16 -25.13 -2.01
CA GLN A 64 12.12 -26.21 -1.75
C GLN A 64 12.93 -26.01 -0.47
N SER A 65 12.93 -24.79 0.11
CA SER A 65 13.73 -24.44 1.27
C SER A 65 12.90 -23.88 2.43
N GLU A 66 12.95 -24.56 3.58
CA GLU A 66 12.32 -24.07 4.82
C GLU A 66 12.92 -22.73 5.28
N ALA A 67 14.22 -22.52 5.09
CA ALA A 67 14.89 -21.28 5.47
C ALA A 67 14.38 -20.09 4.66
N VAL A 68 14.18 -20.26 3.34
CA VAL A 68 13.61 -19.23 2.48
C VAL A 68 12.16 -18.93 2.87
N ARG A 69 11.34 -19.95 3.19
CA ARG A 69 9.97 -19.73 3.70
C ARG A 69 9.95 -18.96 5.02
N LYS A 70 10.88 -19.26 5.93
CA LYS A 70 11.02 -18.52 7.20
C LYS A 70 11.45 -17.07 6.95
N ASP A 71 12.39 -16.84 6.05
CA ASP A 71 12.78 -15.48 5.67
C ASP A 71 11.59 -14.72 5.09
N ALA A 72 10.85 -15.33 4.14
CA ALA A 72 9.63 -14.77 3.57
C ALA A 72 8.57 -14.42 4.63
N ALA A 73 8.29 -15.35 5.56
CA ALA A 73 7.37 -15.13 6.67
C ALA A 73 7.84 -14.02 7.63
N SER A 74 9.15 -13.79 7.72
CA SER A 74 9.74 -12.70 8.50
C SER A 74 9.80 -11.36 7.75
N GLY A 75 9.26 -11.29 6.54
CA GLY A 75 9.37 -10.13 5.67
C GLY A 75 10.76 -9.98 5.04
N TRP A 76 11.32 -11.08 4.54
CA TRP A 76 12.53 -11.16 3.70
C TRP A 76 13.75 -10.40 4.27
N LYS A 77 13.96 -10.44 5.59
CA LYS A 77 15.00 -9.67 6.28
C LYS A 77 16.41 -10.09 5.87
N LEU A 78 16.66 -11.40 5.77
CA LEU A 78 17.95 -11.94 5.32
C LEU A 78 18.15 -11.63 3.84
N THR A 79 17.14 -11.85 3.00
CA THR A 79 17.20 -11.50 1.58
C THR A 79 17.53 -10.02 1.37
N ALA A 80 16.97 -9.11 2.16
CA ALA A 80 17.35 -7.68 2.14
C ALA A 80 18.84 -7.44 2.38
N THR A 81 19.44 -8.23 3.27
CA THR A 81 20.85 -8.12 3.64
C THR A 81 21.73 -8.71 2.54
N ILE A 82 21.32 -9.83 1.94
CA ILE A 82 21.95 -10.45 0.76
C ILE A 82 21.96 -9.49 -0.42
N ILE A 83 20.85 -8.82 -0.72
CA ILE A 83 20.78 -7.87 -1.83
C ILE A 83 21.70 -6.67 -1.60
N ARG A 84 21.84 -6.17 -0.37
CA ARG A 84 22.81 -5.11 -0.05
C ARG A 84 24.25 -5.57 -0.22
N ALA A 85 24.57 -6.79 0.23
CA ALA A 85 25.89 -7.37 -0.02
C ALA A 85 26.17 -7.58 -1.51
N MET A 86 25.15 -7.86 -2.32
CA MET A 86 25.25 -7.93 -3.79
C MET A 86 25.53 -6.56 -4.39
N ASP A 87 24.84 -5.52 -3.92
CA ASP A 87 25.08 -4.13 -4.35
C ASP A 87 26.54 -3.72 -4.05
N ASP A 88 27.02 -4.01 -2.83
CA ASP A 88 28.42 -3.77 -2.43
C ASP A 88 29.42 -4.56 -3.30
N ALA A 89 29.16 -5.86 -3.54
CA ALA A 89 30.01 -6.72 -4.37
C ALA A 89 30.10 -6.26 -5.83
N MET A 90 29.05 -5.61 -6.34
CA MET A 90 29.00 -5.07 -7.71
C MET A 90 29.41 -3.61 -7.81
N GLY A 91 29.73 -2.96 -6.68
CA GLY A 91 30.03 -1.53 -6.66
C GLY A 91 28.82 -0.65 -7.03
N ILE A 92 27.59 -1.19 -6.88
CA ILE A 92 26.38 -0.39 -6.91
C ILE A 92 26.39 0.40 -5.60
N GLY A 93 26.81 1.67 -5.66
CA GLY A 93 26.77 2.52 -4.47
C GLY A 93 25.37 2.51 -3.85
N PRO A 94 25.25 2.62 -2.51
CA PRO A 94 23.95 2.62 -1.86
C PRO A 94 23.08 3.65 -2.56
N LEU A 95 21.94 3.20 -3.08
CA LEU A 95 20.97 4.08 -3.71
C LEU A 95 20.66 5.16 -2.68
N LYS A 96 21.15 6.37 -2.96
CA LYS A 96 20.89 7.52 -2.10
C LYS A 96 19.38 7.60 -2.00
N PRO A 97 18.79 7.58 -0.78
CA PRO A 97 17.35 7.51 -0.65
C PRO A 97 16.71 8.58 -1.50
N SER A 98 16.08 8.17 -2.60
CA SER A 98 15.49 9.11 -3.56
C SER A 98 14.33 9.86 -2.91
N ALA A 99 13.77 9.30 -1.84
CA ALA A 99 12.79 9.96 -0.99
C ALA A 99 13.38 11.10 -0.13
N LEU A 100 14.68 11.10 0.15
CA LEU A 100 15.36 12.18 0.88
C LEU A 100 16.18 13.11 -0.03
N PHE A 101 16.55 12.64 -1.22
CA PHE A 101 17.39 13.37 -2.18
C PHE A 101 16.86 13.35 -3.62
N GLY A 102 15.56 13.14 -3.82
CA GLY A 102 14.86 13.55 -5.03
C GLY A 102 15.13 15.03 -5.30
N PRO A 103 14.94 15.53 -6.54
CA PRO A 103 15.37 16.86 -6.93
C PRO A 103 14.99 17.85 -5.84
N LYS A 104 16.01 18.40 -5.17
CA LYS A 104 15.82 19.38 -4.10
C LYS A 104 15.15 20.59 -4.75
N GLY A 105 13.84 20.65 -4.60
CA GLY A 105 13.00 21.57 -5.35
C GLY A 105 11.56 21.46 -4.88
N VAL A 106 10.77 22.47 -5.22
CA VAL A 106 9.37 22.68 -4.82
C VAL A 106 8.46 21.49 -5.21
N ASP A 107 8.95 20.57 -6.06
CA ASP A 107 8.19 19.50 -6.72
C ASP A 107 8.26 18.13 -6.05
N LEU A 108 9.02 17.93 -4.97
CA LEU A 108 9.12 16.61 -4.29
C LEU A 108 7.75 16.08 -3.81
N HIS A 109 6.82 17.00 -3.57
CA HIS A 109 5.45 16.71 -3.14
C HIS A 109 4.42 17.10 -4.21
N ALA A 110 4.83 17.41 -5.43
CA ALA A 110 3.88 17.76 -6.47
C ALA A 110 2.95 16.56 -6.78
N PRO A 111 1.65 16.82 -7.01
CA PRO A 111 0.72 15.78 -7.45
C PRO A 111 1.19 15.22 -8.81
N ARG A 112 1.28 13.90 -8.92
CA ARG A 112 1.72 13.21 -10.14
C ARG A 112 0.52 12.77 -10.94
N GLN A 113 0.41 13.17 -12.20
CA GLN A 113 -0.69 12.75 -13.06
C GLN A 113 -0.53 11.28 -13.43
N ILE A 114 -1.54 10.46 -13.13
CA ILE A 114 -1.59 9.03 -13.46
C ILE A 114 -2.51 8.81 -14.66
N VAL A 115 -3.71 9.39 -14.60
CA VAL A 115 -4.70 9.29 -15.67
C VAL A 115 -5.01 10.70 -16.15
N LYS A 116 -4.84 10.95 -17.44
CA LYS A 116 -5.31 12.19 -18.06
C LYS A 116 -6.82 12.10 -18.26
N ALA A 117 -7.55 13.12 -17.85
CA ALA A 117 -8.88 13.33 -18.40
C ALA A 117 -8.71 13.50 -19.92
N GLU A 118 -9.42 12.71 -20.73
CA GLU A 118 -9.19 12.63 -22.18
C GLU A 118 -9.59 13.91 -22.96
N GLY A 119 -9.78 15.04 -22.28
CA GLY A 119 -10.36 16.27 -22.84
C GLY A 119 -11.82 16.10 -23.28
N ARG A 120 -12.39 14.90 -23.08
CA ARG A 120 -13.80 14.59 -23.31
C ARG A 120 -14.58 14.96 -22.06
N THR A 121 -15.72 15.62 -22.27
CA THR A 121 -16.66 15.92 -21.19
C THR A 121 -17.09 14.63 -20.50
N GLY A 122 -17.24 14.67 -19.18
CA GLY A 122 -17.58 13.47 -18.40
C GLY A 122 -16.43 12.50 -18.13
N THR A 123 -15.18 12.94 -18.31
CA THR A 123 -14.01 12.15 -17.91
C THR A 123 -13.45 12.59 -16.56
N VAL A 124 -12.82 11.64 -15.87
CA VAL A 124 -12.11 11.86 -14.61
C VAL A 124 -10.61 11.65 -14.86
N GLY A 125 -9.82 12.68 -14.56
CA GLY A 125 -8.37 12.58 -14.45
C GLY A 125 -7.95 12.23 -13.02
N LEU A 126 -6.89 11.44 -12.88
CA LEU A 126 -6.35 11.05 -11.57
C LEU A 126 -4.93 11.58 -11.38
N PHE A 127 -4.72 12.18 -10.22
CA PHE A 127 -3.43 12.62 -9.70
C PHE A 127 -3.13 11.89 -8.39
N TRP A 128 -1.85 11.71 -8.10
CA TRP A 128 -1.38 10.95 -6.95
C TRP A 128 -0.31 11.68 -6.15
N SER A 129 -0.50 11.80 -4.84
CA SER A 129 0.46 12.41 -3.92
C SER A 129 0.43 11.81 -2.52
N SER A 130 1.40 12.21 -1.69
CA SER A 130 1.33 12.08 -0.23
C SER A 130 0.45 13.19 0.38
N VAL A 131 0.27 13.17 1.70
CA VAL A 131 -0.46 14.22 2.43
C VAL A 131 0.19 15.59 2.26
N GLN A 132 1.53 15.65 2.20
CA GLN A 132 2.25 16.91 1.99
C GLN A 132 1.91 17.53 0.63
N GLY A 133 1.74 16.69 -0.40
CA GLY A 133 1.31 17.16 -1.72
C GLY A 133 -0.15 17.57 -1.75
N ALA A 134 -1.00 16.78 -1.10
CA ALA A 134 -2.43 17.07 -1.00
C ALA A 134 -2.77 18.30 -0.15
N ALA A 135 -1.86 18.70 0.75
CA ALA A 135 -1.97 19.92 1.53
C ALA A 135 -1.60 21.19 0.73
N ARG A 136 -0.94 21.05 -0.42
CA ARG A 136 -0.52 22.18 -1.28
C ARG A 136 -1.64 22.58 -2.24
N VAL A 137 -2.69 23.19 -1.70
CA VAL A 137 -3.85 23.67 -2.46
C VAL A 137 -3.45 24.52 -3.66
N ASP A 138 -2.43 25.36 -3.50
CA ASP A 138 -1.85 26.17 -4.58
C ASP A 138 -1.40 25.30 -5.77
N LEU A 139 -0.66 24.22 -5.50
CA LEU A 139 -0.21 23.30 -6.52
C LEU A 139 -1.34 22.44 -7.08
N LEU A 140 -2.31 22.05 -6.25
CA LEU A 140 -3.47 21.29 -6.72
C LEU A 140 -4.25 22.10 -7.77
N LEU A 141 -4.62 23.34 -7.43
CA LEU A 141 -5.36 24.23 -8.31
C LEU A 141 -4.54 24.59 -9.57
N ALA A 142 -3.23 24.81 -9.44
CA ALA A 142 -2.35 25.07 -10.59
C ALA A 142 -2.28 23.89 -11.58
N ASN A 143 -2.50 22.65 -11.11
CA ASN A 143 -2.60 21.46 -11.95
C ASN A 143 -4.04 21.17 -12.44
N GLY A 144 -4.97 22.10 -12.20
CA GLY A 144 -6.38 21.95 -12.57
C GLY A 144 -7.11 20.88 -11.78
N ILE A 145 -6.61 20.51 -10.59
CA ILE A 145 -7.25 19.54 -9.69
C ILE A 145 -8.43 20.23 -9.01
N THR A 146 -9.62 19.63 -9.15
CA THR A 146 -10.88 20.17 -8.63
C THR A 146 -11.42 19.38 -7.44
N HIS A 147 -10.93 18.15 -7.26
CA HIS A 147 -11.37 17.25 -6.20
C HIS A 147 -10.17 16.63 -5.47
N ARG A 148 -10.35 16.33 -4.19
CA ARG A 148 -9.37 15.62 -3.35
C ARG A 148 -10.06 14.46 -2.65
N LEU A 149 -9.55 13.26 -2.86
CA LEU A 149 -9.95 12.05 -2.15
C LEU A 149 -8.84 11.65 -1.19
N ASN A 150 -9.04 11.96 0.08
CA ASN A 150 -8.15 11.56 1.15
C ASN A 150 -8.53 10.17 1.65
N VAL A 151 -7.60 9.23 1.60
CA VAL A 151 -7.83 7.86 2.09
C VAL A 151 -7.04 7.54 3.35
N ALA A 152 -6.85 8.54 4.20
CA ALA A 152 -6.14 8.44 5.46
C ALA A 152 -6.80 9.34 6.50
N ALA A 153 -7.61 8.76 7.38
CA ALA A 153 -8.34 9.51 8.41
C ALA A 153 -7.41 10.40 9.25
N GLU A 154 -6.25 9.88 9.62
CA GLU A 154 -5.25 10.58 10.42
C GLU A 154 -4.64 11.81 9.71
N CYS A 155 -4.81 11.91 8.39
CA CYS A 155 -4.31 13.01 7.58
C CYS A 155 -5.31 14.15 7.43
N GLU A 156 -6.57 13.96 7.80
CA GLU A 156 -7.64 14.94 7.55
C GLU A 156 -7.32 16.32 8.13
N ARG A 157 -6.81 16.37 9.36
CA ARG A 157 -6.41 17.62 10.02
C ARG A 157 -5.22 18.32 9.36
N SER A 158 -4.47 17.62 8.53
CA SER A 158 -3.31 18.17 7.80
C SER A 158 -3.71 18.75 6.43
N LEU A 159 -4.97 18.61 6.03
CA LEU A 159 -5.48 19.08 4.75
C LEU A 159 -6.19 20.42 4.94
N PRO A 160 -5.66 21.52 4.39
CA PRO A 160 -6.33 22.81 4.46
C PRO A 160 -7.69 22.75 3.78
N GLU A 161 -8.67 23.43 4.36
CA GLU A 161 -9.93 23.73 3.70
C GLU A 161 -9.69 24.70 2.54
N ALA A 162 -10.36 24.46 1.42
CA ALA A 162 -10.32 25.33 0.26
C ALA A 162 -11.67 25.24 -0.45
N ALA A 163 -12.34 26.37 -0.62
CA ALA A 163 -13.71 26.42 -1.17
C ALA A 163 -13.77 25.92 -2.62
N GLU A 164 -12.67 26.08 -3.36
CA GLU A 164 -12.51 25.68 -4.76
C GLU A 164 -12.19 24.19 -4.94
N LEU A 165 -11.96 23.45 -3.83
CA LEU A 165 -11.52 22.06 -3.85
C LEU A 165 -12.48 21.16 -3.07
N VAL A 166 -13.29 20.39 -3.79
CA VAL A 166 -14.18 19.40 -3.17
C VAL A 166 -13.35 18.31 -2.52
N THR A 167 -13.40 18.20 -1.19
CA THR A 167 -12.65 17.20 -0.44
C THR A 167 -13.59 16.14 0.14
N LYS A 168 -13.25 14.86 -0.05
CA LYS A 168 -13.89 13.73 0.62
C LYS A 168 -12.82 12.89 1.30
N THR A 169 -13.17 12.34 2.46
CA THR A 169 -12.32 11.44 3.23
C THR A 169 -12.97 10.07 3.30
N VAL A 170 -12.24 9.02 2.92
CA VAL A 170 -12.59 7.63 3.24
C VAL A 170 -11.56 7.14 4.26
N PRO A 171 -11.95 6.78 5.49
CA PRO A 171 -11.02 6.55 6.59
C PRO A 171 -10.31 5.20 6.51
N MET A 172 -9.51 4.96 5.45
CA MET A 172 -8.81 3.69 5.28
C MET A 172 -7.79 3.46 6.40
N LYS A 173 -7.99 2.37 7.16
CA LYS A 173 -7.10 2.00 8.26
C LYS A 173 -5.73 1.62 7.69
N ASP A 174 -4.64 2.08 8.29
CA ASP A 174 -3.29 1.62 7.96
C ASP A 174 -2.85 0.57 8.97
N LEU A 175 -3.45 -0.62 8.87
CA LEU A 175 -3.17 -1.72 9.79
C LEU A 175 -1.79 -2.30 9.52
N GLN A 176 -0.95 -2.30 10.54
CA GLN A 176 0.33 -3.02 10.53
C GLN A 176 0.08 -4.50 10.83
N HIS A 177 0.93 -5.40 10.30
CA HIS A 177 0.86 -6.86 10.57
C HIS A 177 0.65 -7.19 12.05
N GLU A 178 1.33 -6.48 12.95
CA GLU A 178 1.25 -6.71 14.40
C GLU A 178 -0.11 -6.36 15.01
N GLN A 179 -0.93 -5.58 14.31
CA GLN A 179 -2.28 -5.20 14.68
C GLN A 179 -3.35 -6.10 14.03
N LEU A 180 -2.92 -6.99 13.12
CA LEU A 180 -3.77 -7.98 12.47
C LEU A 180 -3.88 -9.21 13.36
N GLY A 181 -4.59 -9.09 14.49
CA GLY A 181 -5.02 -10.27 15.24
C GLY A 181 -5.85 -11.23 14.37
N GLU A 182 -6.52 -10.68 13.34
CA GLU A 182 -7.26 -11.41 12.32
C GLU A 182 -7.05 -10.76 10.94
N GLU A 183 -6.10 -11.28 10.14
CA GLU A 183 -5.80 -10.75 8.79
C GLU A 183 -7.03 -10.68 7.87
N ALA A 184 -7.96 -11.63 8.02
CA ALA A 184 -9.20 -11.70 7.25
C ALA A 184 -10.16 -10.53 7.56
N GLU A 185 -10.22 -10.08 8.81
CA GLU A 185 -11.06 -8.95 9.21
C GLU A 185 -10.54 -7.66 8.56
N ALA A 186 -9.22 -7.45 8.58
CA ALA A 186 -8.59 -6.30 7.96
C ALA A 186 -8.79 -6.24 6.44
N ALA A 187 -8.64 -7.39 5.76
CA ALA A 187 -8.91 -7.48 4.33
C ALA A 187 -10.37 -7.11 4.02
N THR A 188 -11.32 -7.58 4.83
CA THR A 188 -12.75 -7.27 4.68
C THR A 188 -13.01 -5.76 4.80
N VAL A 189 -12.47 -5.11 5.84
CA VAL A 189 -12.59 -3.66 6.04
C VAL A 189 -11.99 -2.90 4.85
N TRP A 190 -10.82 -3.30 4.35
CA TRP A 190 -10.22 -2.64 3.18
C TRP A 190 -11.02 -2.84 1.90
N VAL A 191 -11.63 -4.00 1.70
CA VAL A 191 -12.53 -4.24 0.55
C VAL A 191 -13.68 -3.25 0.56
N GLU A 192 -14.34 -3.06 1.70
CA GLU A 192 -15.44 -2.11 1.85
C GLU A 192 -15.00 -0.68 1.56
N GLN A 193 -13.88 -0.26 2.15
CA GLN A 193 -13.37 1.10 1.97
C GLN A 193 -12.88 1.37 0.54
N LEU A 194 -12.30 0.37 -0.13
CA LEU A 194 -11.95 0.47 -1.55
C LEU A 194 -13.19 0.60 -2.42
N ARG A 195 -14.27 -0.14 -2.12
CA ARG A 195 -15.56 -0.02 -2.82
C ARG A 195 -16.17 1.37 -2.64
N GLU A 196 -16.17 1.90 -1.42
CA GLU A 196 -16.61 3.26 -1.11
C GLU A 196 -15.82 4.31 -1.92
N CYS A 197 -14.49 4.16 -2.02
CA CYS A 197 -13.66 5.02 -2.87
C CYS A 197 -14.09 4.94 -4.35
N MET A 198 -14.39 3.75 -4.86
CA MET A 198 -14.85 3.57 -6.24
C MET A 198 -16.22 4.20 -6.47
N GLU A 199 -17.14 4.11 -5.51
CA GLU A 199 -18.46 4.75 -5.57
C GLU A 199 -18.33 6.27 -5.65
N LEU A 200 -17.47 6.88 -4.81
CA LEU A 200 -17.19 8.33 -4.87
C LEU A 200 -16.64 8.76 -6.23
N LEU A 201 -15.62 8.05 -6.74
CA LEU A 201 -15.01 8.37 -8.04
C LEU A 201 -16.00 8.21 -9.20
N ARG A 202 -16.86 7.17 -9.16
CA ARG A 202 -17.95 6.97 -10.15
C ARG A 202 -19.02 8.05 -10.04
N GLY A 203 -19.37 8.46 -8.82
CA GLY A 203 -20.30 9.57 -8.58
C GLY A 203 -19.78 10.88 -9.19
N TRP A 204 -18.49 11.18 -9.00
CA TRP A 204 -17.86 12.33 -9.65
C TRP A 204 -17.81 12.18 -11.17
N LYS A 205 -17.47 11.01 -11.71
CA LYS A 205 -17.53 10.74 -13.16
C LYS A 205 -18.92 11.00 -13.73
N ALA A 206 -19.97 10.52 -13.07
CA ALA A 206 -21.35 10.75 -13.49
C ALA A 206 -21.74 12.24 -13.41
N SER A 207 -21.32 12.95 -12.36
CA SER A 207 -21.54 14.39 -12.21
C SER A 207 -20.82 15.20 -13.31
N ALA A 208 -19.58 14.85 -13.63
CA ALA A 208 -18.83 15.45 -14.73
C ALA A 208 -19.54 15.24 -16.06
N ALA A 209 -20.10 14.05 -16.29
CA ALA A 209 -20.83 13.74 -17.51
C ALA A 209 -22.13 14.54 -17.63
N ALA A 210 -22.90 14.62 -16.54
CA ALA A 210 -24.16 15.38 -16.50
C ALA A 210 -23.94 16.90 -16.69
N SER A 211 -22.87 17.44 -16.12
CA SER A 211 -22.55 18.87 -16.21
C SER A 211 -21.76 19.27 -17.46
N GLY A 212 -21.30 18.30 -18.26
CA GLY A 212 -20.41 18.57 -19.39
C GLY A 212 -19.04 19.11 -18.97
N THR A 213 -18.60 18.82 -17.74
CA THR A 213 -17.31 19.29 -17.21
C THR A 213 -16.27 18.16 -17.17
N THR A 214 -15.05 18.52 -16.76
CA THR A 214 -13.97 17.57 -16.47
C THR A 214 -13.64 17.66 -14.98
N ILE A 215 -13.46 16.52 -14.34
CA ILE A 215 -13.03 16.44 -12.94
C ILE A 215 -11.63 15.86 -12.87
N ASN A 216 -10.73 16.54 -12.15
CA ASN A 216 -9.40 16.03 -11.85
C ASN A 216 -9.32 15.79 -10.35
N VAL A 217 -9.07 14.55 -9.96
CA VAL A 217 -9.06 14.10 -8.56
C VAL A 217 -7.61 13.87 -8.13
N ASN A 218 -7.20 14.50 -7.04
CA ASN A 218 -6.01 14.07 -6.30
C ASN A 218 -6.41 12.97 -5.31
N VAL A 219 -5.84 11.77 -5.46
CA VAL A 219 -5.99 10.68 -4.49
C VAL A 219 -4.74 10.66 -3.62
N ASN A 220 -4.92 10.80 -2.30
CA ASN A 220 -3.81 10.88 -1.36
C ASN A 220 -4.01 9.99 -0.14
N CYS A 221 -2.89 9.58 0.47
CA CYS A 221 -2.84 9.05 1.82
C CYS A 221 -1.63 9.67 2.53
N GLN A 222 -1.29 9.19 3.74
CA GLN A 222 -0.14 9.73 4.48
C GLN A 222 1.14 9.77 3.64
N MET A 223 1.54 8.63 3.06
CA MET A 223 2.80 8.50 2.32
C MET A 223 2.65 8.55 0.80
N GLY A 224 1.43 8.49 0.26
CA GLY A 224 1.19 8.39 -1.18
C GLY A 224 1.76 7.12 -1.80
N LYS A 225 1.55 5.96 -1.16
CA LYS A 225 2.15 4.66 -1.52
C LYS A 225 1.15 3.51 -1.56
N ASN A 226 0.65 3.09 -0.40
CA ASN A 226 -0.19 1.89 -0.27
C ASN A 226 -1.67 2.21 -0.49
N ARG A 227 -2.36 2.79 0.52
CA ARG A 227 -3.81 3.09 0.48
C ARG A 227 -4.25 3.82 -0.79
N SER A 228 -3.66 4.99 -1.07
CA SER A 228 -3.94 5.75 -2.30
C SER A 228 -3.58 5.01 -3.58
N GLY A 229 -2.50 4.20 -3.55
CA GLY A 229 -2.08 3.40 -4.69
C GLY A 229 -3.09 2.29 -5.02
N ALA A 230 -3.68 1.66 -4.00
CA ALA A 230 -4.70 0.64 -4.16
C ALA A 230 -5.97 1.20 -4.78
N VAL A 231 -6.41 2.39 -4.34
CA VAL A 231 -7.55 3.09 -4.95
C VAL A 231 -7.30 3.37 -6.44
N ILE A 232 -6.11 3.88 -6.78
CA ILE A 232 -5.77 4.18 -8.18
C ILE A 232 -5.68 2.89 -9.01
N ALA A 233 -5.05 1.83 -8.49
CA ALA A 233 -4.96 0.55 -9.18
C ALA A 233 -6.35 -0.06 -9.43
N ALA A 234 -7.24 -0.02 -8.43
CA ALA A 234 -8.62 -0.47 -8.57
C ALA A 234 -9.35 0.30 -9.68
N TRP A 235 -9.18 1.63 -9.74
CA TRP A 235 -9.76 2.45 -10.79
C TRP A 235 -9.22 2.10 -12.19
N LEU A 236 -7.90 1.92 -12.33
CA LEU A 236 -7.29 1.51 -13.60
C LEU A 236 -7.86 0.17 -14.09
N CYS A 237 -8.04 -0.79 -13.18
CA CYS A 237 -8.60 -2.10 -13.54
C CYS A 237 -10.09 -2.01 -13.90
N LEU A 238 -10.90 -1.42 -13.01
CA LEU A 238 -12.36 -1.45 -13.12
C LEU A 238 -12.91 -0.49 -14.18
N GLU A 239 -12.28 0.68 -14.37
CA GLU A 239 -12.82 1.73 -15.25
C GLU A 239 -12.03 1.88 -16.56
N HIS A 240 -10.75 1.50 -16.57
CA HIS A 240 -9.92 1.56 -17.77
C HIS A 240 -9.58 0.17 -18.35
N GLY A 241 -10.03 -0.92 -17.72
CA GLY A 241 -9.85 -2.28 -18.22
C GLY A 241 -8.40 -2.77 -18.18
N TRP A 242 -7.56 -2.19 -17.32
CA TRP A 242 -6.19 -2.66 -17.15
C TRP A 242 -6.16 -4.00 -16.42
N GLU A 243 -5.21 -4.86 -16.77
CA GLU A 243 -4.88 -6.00 -15.93
C GLU A 243 -4.18 -5.53 -14.65
N LEU A 244 -4.40 -6.26 -13.54
CA LEU A 244 -3.95 -5.87 -12.21
C LEU A 244 -2.43 -5.72 -12.11
N ILE A 245 -1.67 -6.68 -12.64
CA ILE A 245 -0.20 -6.64 -12.59
C ILE A 245 0.37 -5.46 -13.40
N PRO A 246 -0.01 -5.23 -14.67
CA PRO A 246 0.40 -4.04 -15.40
C PRO A 246 0.01 -2.71 -14.71
N ALA A 247 -1.17 -2.63 -14.08
CA ALA A 247 -1.56 -1.44 -13.33
C ALA A 247 -0.63 -1.19 -12.13
N VAL A 248 -0.31 -2.25 -11.37
CA VAL A 248 0.64 -2.18 -10.24
C VAL A 248 2.03 -1.76 -10.72
N GLU A 249 2.54 -2.36 -11.79
CA GLU A 249 3.85 -2.03 -12.36
C GLU A 249 3.92 -0.57 -12.84
N HIS A 250 2.86 -0.08 -13.49
CA HIS A 250 2.76 1.32 -13.88
C HIS A 250 2.85 2.26 -12.68
N LEU A 251 2.12 1.96 -11.60
CA LEU A 251 2.22 2.76 -10.37
C LEU A 251 3.61 2.69 -9.74
N ARG A 252 4.32 1.56 -9.88
CA ARG A 252 5.69 1.40 -9.39
C ARG A 252 6.71 2.20 -10.19
N GLN A 253 6.46 2.44 -11.47
CA GLN A 253 7.28 3.37 -12.26
C GLN A 253 7.13 4.83 -11.78
N VAL A 254 5.96 5.17 -11.20
CA VAL A 254 5.70 6.51 -10.64
C VAL A 254 6.18 6.63 -9.19
N SER A 255 6.05 5.55 -8.41
CA SER A 255 6.43 5.46 -7.01
C SER A 255 6.90 4.03 -6.74
N THR A 256 8.22 3.81 -6.66
CA THR A 256 8.81 2.46 -6.50
C THR A 256 8.17 1.64 -5.37
N LEU A 257 7.71 2.31 -4.32
CA LEU A 257 7.12 1.71 -3.13
C LEU A 257 5.58 1.61 -3.18
N ALA A 258 4.99 1.72 -4.37
CA ALA A 258 3.57 1.51 -4.59
C ALA A 258 3.18 0.07 -4.22
N LEU A 259 2.09 -0.08 -3.46
CA LEU A 259 1.46 -1.37 -3.20
C LEU A 259 2.42 -2.40 -2.57
N GLY A 260 3.13 -1.95 -1.53
CA GLY A 260 4.04 -2.76 -0.72
C GLY A 260 3.40 -3.44 0.50
N ASN A 261 2.11 -3.22 0.76
CA ASN A 261 1.37 -3.93 1.81
C ASN A 261 0.66 -5.16 1.20
N PRO A 262 1.11 -6.40 1.49
CA PRO A 262 0.53 -7.61 0.90
C PRO A 262 -0.94 -7.84 1.27
N HIS A 263 -1.36 -7.48 2.48
CA HIS A 263 -2.75 -7.69 2.90
C HIS A 263 -3.71 -6.71 2.20
N LEU A 264 -3.28 -5.46 2.01
CA LEU A 264 -4.04 -4.51 1.18
C LEU A 264 -4.07 -4.96 -0.30
N ASN A 265 -3.02 -5.61 -0.78
CA ASN A 265 -2.99 -6.19 -2.13
C ASN A 265 -4.01 -7.33 -2.29
N VAL A 266 -4.23 -8.16 -1.27
CA VAL A 266 -5.31 -9.17 -1.26
C VAL A 266 -6.68 -8.49 -1.36
N ALA A 267 -6.92 -7.45 -0.55
CA ALA A 267 -8.17 -6.70 -0.61
C ALA A 267 -8.39 -6.03 -1.99
N LEU A 268 -7.32 -5.46 -2.57
CA LEU A 268 -7.33 -4.91 -3.92
C LEU A 268 -7.69 -5.98 -4.96
N ALA A 269 -7.01 -7.14 -4.93
CA ALA A 269 -7.25 -8.26 -5.84
C ALA A 269 -8.72 -8.72 -5.77
N HIS A 270 -9.28 -8.81 -4.56
CA HIS A 270 -10.67 -9.13 -4.35
C HIS A 270 -11.64 -8.10 -4.95
N VAL A 271 -11.36 -6.80 -4.73
CA VAL A 271 -12.20 -5.71 -5.28
C VAL A 271 -12.22 -5.70 -6.80
N VAL A 272 -11.11 -6.06 -7.44
CA VAL A 272 -11.03 -6.12 -8.91
C VAL A 272 -11.47 -7.48 -9.49
N GLY A 273 -11.87 -8.45 -8.64
CA GLY A 273 -12.31 -9.77 -9.05
C GLY A 273 -11.19 -10.67 -9.59
N LYS A 274 -9.98 -10.54 -9.02
CA LYS A 274 -8.76 -11.26 -9.41
C LYS A 274 -8.14 -11.96 -8.19
N ASP A 275 -8.95 -12.69 -7.42
CA ASP A 275 -8.55 -13.37 -6.17
C ASP A 275 -7.38 -14.37 -6.34
N ASP A 276 -7.14 -14.83 -7.57
CA ASP A 276 -6.09 -15.77 -7.95
C ASP A 276 -4.76 -15.10 -8.35
N VAL A 277 -4.72 -13.76 -8.40
CA VAL A 277 -3.52 -13.01 -8.79
C VAL A 277 -2.71 -12.64 -7.57
N ASP A 278 -1.52 -13.24 -7.44
CA ASP A 278 -0.51 -12.80 -6.48
C ASP A 278 0.17 -11.52 -7.00
N ILE A 279 -0.02 -10.39 -6.30
CA ILE A 279 0.66 -9.14 -6.63
C ILE A 279 2.08 -9.22 -6.07
N PRO A 280 3.12 -9.32 -6.92
CA PRO A 280 4.50 -9.46 -6.44
C PRO A 280 4.85 -8.27 -5.58
N LEU A 281 5.41 -8.46 -4.40
CA LEU A 281 5.91 -7.34 -3.59
C LEU A 281 7.11 -6.70 -4.31
N ASN A 282 7.08 -5.38 -4.51
CA ASN A 282 8.25 -4.69 -5.05
C ASN A 282 9.27 -4.49 -3.94
N PRO A 283 10.45 -5.12 -4.03
CA PRO A 283 11.49 -4.89 -3.05
C PRO A 283 12.08 -3.52 -3.39
N ALA A 284 11.97 -2.59 -2.45
CA ALA A 284 12.57 -1.27 -2.60
C ALA A 284 13.98 -1.41 -3.18
N ASP A 285 14.31 -0.61 -4.20
CA ASP A 285 15.66 -0.61 -4.75
C ASP A 285 16.71 -0.31 -3.67
N GLU A 286 16.31 0.27 -2.53
CA GLU A 286 17.16 0.72 -1.43
C GLU A 286 17.46 -0.33 -0.34
N GLY A 287 17.08 -1.60 -0.50
CA GLY A 287 17.43 -2.65 0.47
C GLY A 287 16.88 -2.42 1.90
N GLY A 288 15.89 -1.53 2.05
CA GLY A 288 15.09 -1.40 3.26
C GLY A 288 14.27 -2.67 3.50
N SER A 289 14.05 -3.02 4.76
CA SER A 289 13.22 -4.16 5.18
C SER A 289 11.96 -4.29 4.30
N TRP A 290 11.70 -5.49 3.78
CA TRP A 290 10.77 -5.78 2.67
C TRP A 290 9.29 -5.63 2.99
N VAL A 291 9.00 -4.97 4.09
CA VAL A 291 7.71 -4.37 4.33
C VAL A 291 8.07 -2.91 4.48
N THR A 292 7.77 -2.10 3.46
CA THR A 292 7.66 -0.66 3.71
C THR A 292 6.41 -0.48 4.56
N PHE A 293 6.54 -0.84 5.84
CA PHE A 293 5.85 -0.15 6.90
C PHE A 293 6.10 1.32 6.59
N SER A 294 5.04 2.09 6.41
CA SER A 294 5.13 3.51 6.73
C SER A 294 5.87 3.55 8.07
N PRO A 295 7.09 4.13 8.18
CA PRO A 295 7.72 4.23 9.49
C PRO A 295 6.66 4.81 10.41
N PRO A 296 6.39 4.18 11.58
CA PRO A 296 5.33 4.65 12.46
C PRO A 296 5.50 6.15 12.61
N GLY A 297 4.41 6.91 12.46
CA GLY A 297 4.44 8.35 12.69
C GLY A 297 4.92 8.61 14.12
N SER A 298 6.23 8.78 14.29
CA SER A 298 6.98 8.80 15.56
C SER A 298 6.79 7.55 16.46
N PRO A 299 7.85 7.01 17.08
CA PRO A 299 7.70 5.92 18.04
C PRO A 299 6.99 6.44 19.30
N LYS A 300 5.75 6.01 19.55
CA LYS A 300 5.27 5.95 20.93
C LYS A 300 6.02 4.79 21.59
N GLN A 301 6.83 5.06 22.61
CA GLN A 301 7.40 4.02 23.47
C GLN A 301 6.26 3.16 24.01
N MET A 302 6.07 1.97 23.45
CA MET A 302 5.10 1.01 23.98
C MET A 302 5.81 0.10 24.99
N ARG A 303 5.29 0.12 26.21
CA ARG A 303 5.64 -0.80 27.29
C ARG A 303 5.07 -2.17 26.93
N THR A 304 5.82 -3.25 27.17
CA THR A 304 5.31 -4.62 27.05
C THR A 304 4.15 -4.82 28.03
N PRO A 305 2.95 -5.23 27.58
CA PRO A 305 1.84 -5.55 28.50
C PRO A 305 2.22 -6.73 29.39
N LYS A 306 1.82 -6.69 30.66
CA LYS A 306 1.94 -7.84 31.55
C LYS A 306 0.73 -8.73 31.38
N GLU A 307 0.89 -10.02 31.64
CA GLU A 307 -0.15 -11.06 31.56
C GLU A 307 -1.40 -10.75 32.42
N GLU A 308 -1.26 -9.83 33.37
CA GLU A 308 -2.33 -9.32 34.24
C GLU A 308 -3.27 -8.31 33.53
N ASP A 309 -2.92 -7.83 32.33
CA ASP A 309 -3.67 -6.80 31.58
C ASP A 309 -4.69 -7.37 30.57
N LEU A 310 -4.85 -8.69 30.49
CA LEU A 310 -5.79 -9.33 29.56
C LEU A 310 -7.15 -9.59 30.24
N PRO A 311 -8.26 -9.01 29.75
CA PRO A 311 -9.59 -9.34 30.28
C PRO A 311 -9.97 -10.78 29.90
N THR A 312 -10.47 -11.54 30.88
CA THR A 312 -10.84 -12.96 30.78
C THR A 312 -12.21 -13.21 30.16
N ASP A 313 -12.88 -12.19 29.63
CA ASP A 313 -14.22 -12.36 29.09
C ASP A 313 -14.19 -12.91 27.65
N SER A 314 -15.07 -13.89 27.41
CA SER A 314 -15.28 -14.53 26.12
C SER A 314 -15.46 -13.49 25.01
N LEU A 315 -14.66 -13.62 23.95
CA LEU A 315 -14.65 -12.74 22.76
C LEU A 315 -16.04 -12.58 22.12
N ALA A 316 -16.94 -13.56 22.31
CA ALA A 316 -18.31 -13.49 21.81
C ALA A 316 -19.18 -12.45 22.55
N ASP A 317 -18.96 -12.23 23.85
CA ASP A 317 -19.73 -11.26 24.64
C ASP A 317 -19.24 -9.82 24.39
N GLY A 318 -17.95 -9.65 24.07
CA GLY A 318 -17.36 -8.34 23.78
C GLY A 318 -17.86 -7.72 22.48
N ALA A 319 -18.05 -8.53 21.43
CA ALA A 319 -18.56 -8.05 20.14
C ALA A 319 -20.05 -7.69 20.21
N ALA A 320 -20.86 -8.52 20.89
CA ALA A 320 -22.28 -8.25 21.08
C ALA A 320 -22.53 -7.00 21.94
N ARG A 321 -21.70 -6.78 22.97
CA ARG A 321 -21.82 -5.60 23.83
C ARG A 321 -21.48 -4.30 23.10
N ARG A 322 -20.42 -4.29 22.27
CA ARG A 322 -20.06 -3.10 21.47
C ARG A 322 -21.09 -2.76 20.40
N LEU A 323 -21.68 -3.77 19.76
CA LEU A 323 -22.77 -3.54 18.79
C LEU A 323 -24.05 -3.02 19.47
N HIS A 324 -24.30 -3.42 20.72
CA HIS A 324 -25.40 -2.89 21.51
C HIS A 324 -25.16 -1.45 21.97
N GLU A 325 -23.93 -1.13 22.39
CA GLU A 325 -23.54 0.23 22.82
C GLU A 325 -23.57 1.23 21.65
N LEU A 326 -23.16 0.84 20.44
CA LEU A 326 -23.27 1.69 19.25
C LEU A 326 -24.74 1.98 18.87
N ASN A 327 -25.60 0.96 18.92
CA ASN A 327 -27.04 1.14 18.65
C ASN A 327 -27.77 1.96 19.73
N LEU A 328 -27.26 1.98 20.97
CA LEU A 328 -27.81 2.82 22.04
C LEU A 328 -27.38 4.29 21.85
N GLY A 329 -26.13 4.55 21.48
CA GLY A 329 -25.63 5.90 21.19
C GLY A 329 -26.40 6.57 20.04
N GLU A 330 -26.62 5.87 18.93
CA GLU A 330 -27.39 6.39 17.79
C GLU A 330 -28.86 6.68 18.14
N ARG A 331 -29.44 5.91 19.06
CA ARG A 331 -30.82 6.13 19.52
C ARG A 331 -30.95 7.30 20.48
N GLU A 332 -29.97 7.51 21.35
CA GLU A 332 -29.94 8.66 22.26
C GLU A 332 -29.72 9.97 21.50
N GLU A 333 -28.89 9.96 20.45
CA GLU A 333 -28.66 11.13 19.57
C GLU A 333 -29.93 11.50 18.78
N LEU A 334 -30.61 10.51 18.18
CA LEU A 334 -31.90 10.75 17.49
C LEU A 334 -33.01 11.23 18.44
N ALA A 335 -33.05 10.73 19.67
CA ALA A 335 -34.04 11.17 20.65
C ALA A 335 -33.79 12.62 21.12
N ALA A 336 -32.52 13.03 21.25
CA ALA A 336 -32.17 14.40 21.60
C ALA A 336 -32.53 15.40 20.48
N GLU A 337 -32.32 15.02 19.21
CA GLU A 337 -32.70 15.86 18.05
C GLU A 337 -34.22 16.02 17.91
N GLU A 338 -35.01 15.00 18.23
CA GLU A 338 -36.49 15.11 18.25
C GLU A 338 -36.99 16.01 19.39
N GLU A 339 -36.34 16.00 20.56
CA GLU A 339 -36.74 16.81 21.71
C GLU A 339 -36.45 18.31 21.48
N ASP A 340 -35.30 18.64 20.89
CA ASP A 340 -34.95 20.01 20.50
C ASP A 340 -35.90 20.55 19.41
N GLY A 341 -36.24 19.72 18.40
CA GLY A 341 -37.18 20.11 17.34
C GLY A 341 -38.62 20.35 17.84
N LEU A 342 -39.03 19.67 18.91
CA LEU A 342 -40.35 19.86 19.54
C LEU A 342 -40.41 21.12 20.41
N ALA A 343 -39.30 21.49 21.06
CA ALA A 343 -39.20 22.73 21.83
C ALA A 343 -39.34 23.96 20.91
N ASP A 344 -38.63 23.97 19.79
CA ASP A 344 -38.72 25.04 18.78
C ASP A 344 -40.15 25.18 18.21
N LEU A 345 -40.86 24.06 18.03
CA LEU A 345 -42.25 24.07 17.55
C LEU A 345 -43.23 24.63 18.59
N ALA A 346 -42.99 24.38 19.88
CA ALA A 346 -43.81 24.89 20.96
C ALA A 346 -43.67 26.41 21.10
N ASP A 347 -42.44 26.94 21.02
CA ASP A 347 -42.18 28.38 21.03
C ASP A 347 -42.85 29.08 19.84
N LEU A 348 -42.87 28.44 18.67
CA LEU A 348 -43.51 28.96 17.46
C LEU A 348 -45.05 28.99 17.56
N LEU A 349 -45.64 28.11 18.37
CA LEU A 349 -47.08 28.08 18.61
C LEU A 349 -47.53 29.10 19.67
N ASP A 350 -46.67 29.44 20.63
CA ASP A 350 -46.95 30.49 21.63
C ASP A 350 -46.88 31.92 21.05
N GLU A 351 -46.19 32.10 19.91
CA GLU A 351 -46.13 33.37 19.17
C GLU A 351 -47.33 33.63 18.24
N LEU A 352 -48.21 32.64 18.03
CA LEU A 352 -49.39 32.72 17.14
C LEU A 352 -50.71 33.06 17.86
#